data_AF-A0A3B1E7H5-F1
#
_entry.id   AF-A0A3B1E7H5-F1
#
_cell.length_a   1.000
_cell.length_b   1.000
_cell.length_c   1.000
_cell.angle_alpha   90.00
_cell.angle_beta   90.00
_cell.angle_gamma   90.00
#
_symmetry.space_group_name_H-M   'P 1'
#
loop_
_entity.id
_entity.type
_entity.pdbx_description
1 polymer ?
#
loop_
_entity_poly.entity_id
_entity_poly.type
_entity_poly.pdbx_seq_one_letter_code
_entity_poly.pdbx_strand_id
1 'polypeptide(L)'
;MPHDDATLRQETEQQHEQDIFMLNDTDSDINSPTIVSLPSATEPRSFGTSTKSRIVTWLIRSALLACVIAGGYFAWANPTIRSYFVSEKSDNTEYLLRKATRGLFRITVVERGQLDSMKNVTMVNQVQGSTTIISIVPEGTSVKKGDIVCVLDSSKLIDKQKSQKNNIATAKANLITASSNVKIQKVKNESDFAAANLKLDLAELDLKKYEEGEFLQQENESKGTVTVAQLSLTKAKESYEFTKRLAKKGYKTQIEVEADRIGVTEAQIKLDSAKEKLRLLQKYTYQRTVKELKEKARDAKSNIARLKLSGAASLAQYESTFESRQLNYEVELADMKRVK
;
A
#
# COMPACT_ATOMS: atom_id res chain seq x y z
N MET A 1 18.47 3.84 43.32
CA MET A 1 19.42 4.25 42.26
C MET A 1 20.22 3.02 41.85
N PRO A 2 20.40 2.73 40.56
CA PRO A 2 19.56 3.04 39.38
C PRO A 2 18.57 1.86 39.09
N HIS A 3 17.37 2.04 38.50
CA HIS A 3 16.98 2.55 37.17
C HIS A 3 17.35 1.60 36.02
N ASP A 4 16.37 0.87 35.46
CA ASP A 4 15.58 1.15 34.23
C ASP A 4 16.13 0.21 33.11
N ASP A 5 15.46 -0.21 32.04
CA ASP A 5 14.26 0.24 31.32
C ASP A 5 13.68 -0.97 30.53
N ALA A 6 12.40 -1.33 30.68
CA ALA A 6 11.81 -2.48 29.93
C ALA A 6 10.27 -2.57 29.89
N THR A 7 9.54 -2.03 30.86
CA THR A 7 8.09 -2.29 31.03
C THR A 7 7.18 -1.08 30.75
N LEU A 8 7.62 -0.15 29.90
CA LEU A 8 6.92 1.12 29.63
C LEU A 8 6.77 1.41 28.13
N ARG A 9 6.30 0.40 27.37
CA ARG A 9 6.02 0.50 25.92
C ARG A 9 4.77 -0.26 25.43
N GLN A 10 3.80 -0.56 26.30
CA GLN A 10 2.55 -1.26 25.90
C GLN A 10 1.24 -0.61 26.41
N GLU A 11 1.27 0.61 26.96
CA GLU A 11 0.06 1.29 27.48
C GLU A 11 -0.25 2.65 26.83
N THR A 12 0.42 3.03 25.74
CA THR A 12 0.20 4.33 25.05
C THR A 12 -0.50 4.24 23.70
N GLU A 13 -1.23 3.15 23.41
CA GLU A 13 -2.01 2.96 22.17
C GLU A 13 -3.51 2.65 22.40
N GLN A 14 -4.08 3.04 23.56
CA GLN A 14 -5.53 2.86 23.83
C GLN A 14 -6.30 4.15 24.16
N GLN A 15 -5.76 5.35 23.86
CA GLN A 15 -6.45 6.63 24.12
C GLN A 15 -6.31 7.68 23.00
N HIS A 16 -6.46 7.31 21.71
CA HIS A 16 -6.69 8.34 20.68
C HIS A 16 -7.40 7.92 19.37
N GLU A 17 -8.39 7.02 19.39
CA GLU A 17 -9.19 6.77 18.17
C GLU A 17 -10.63 6.27 18.43
N GLN A 18 -11.42 7.02 19.21
CA GLN A 18 -12.88 6.91 19.20
C GLN A 18 -13.54 8.29 19.35
N ASP A 19 -13.64 9.00 18.23
CA ASP A 19 -14.70 9.99 18.02
C ASP A 19 -14.93 10.20 16.52
N ILE A 20 -16.19 10.49 16.14
CA ILE A 20 -16.64 10.86 14.77
C ILE A 20 -16.68 9.71 13.73
N PHE A 21 -17.64 8.80 13.90
CA PHE A 21 -18.48 8.34 12.78
C PHE A 21 -19.91 8.05 13.28
N MET A 22 -20.88 8.01 12.37
CA MET A 22 -22.34 7.86 12.61
C MET A 22 -23.07 9.11 13.14
N LEU A 23 -23.55 9.94 12.22
CA LEU A 23 -24.94 10.42 12.20
C LEU A 23 -25.26 10.95 10.79
N ASN A 24 -25.99 10.17 9.99
CA ASN A 24 -26.50 10.61 8.69
C ASN A 24 -27.74 9.81 8.29
N ASP A 25 -28.91 10.36 8.62
CA ASP A 25 -30.25 10.07 8.10
C ASP A 25 -30.95 11.46 8.08
N THR A 26 -31.33 12.02 6.92
CA THR A 26 -32.68 11.93 6.30
C THR A 26 -33.85 12.11 7.28
N ASP A 27 -34.81 13.03 7.18
CA ASP A 27 -35.10 14.19 6.30
C ASP A 27 -36.02 15.15 7.13
N SER A 28 -36.69 16.24 6.69
CA SER A 28 -37.01 16.79 5.36
C SER A 28 -37.25 18.32 5.38
N ASP A 29 -37.49 18.87 4.18
CA ASP A 29 -38.47 19.93 3.86
C ASP A 29 -38.28 21.44 4.17
N ILE A 30 -38.36 22.18 3.05
CA ILE A 30 -39.13 23.44 2.85
C ILE A 30 -38.56 24.73 3.49
N ASN A 31 -37.66 25.43 2.76
CA ASN A 31 -38.06 26.53 1.86
C ASN A 31 -36.87 27.24 1.19
N SER A 32 -37.07 27.64 -0.08
CA SER A 32 -36.14 28.44 -0.91
C SER A 32 -36.92 29.59 -1.55
N PRO A 33 -36.27 30.57 -2.21
CA PRO A 33 -35.09 31.37 -1.83
C PRO A 33 -35.45 32.89 -1.88
N THR A 34 -34.47 33.83 -1.85
CA THR A 34 -34.38 35.02 -2.76
C THR A 34 -33.29 36.05 -2.34
N ILE A 35 -32.19 36.05 -3.11
CA ILE A 35 -31.51 37.20 -3.78
C ILE A 35 -31.04 38.47 -2.98
N VAL A 36 -29.71 38.55 -2.79
CA VAL A 36 -28.74 39.61 -3.19
C VAL A 36 -28.81 41.09 -2.71
N SER A 37 -27.64 41.54 -2.22
CA SER A 37 -27.01 42.90 -2.27
C SER A 37 -27.19 43.93 -1.12
N LEU A 38 -26.15 44.79 -1.02
CA LEU A 38 -25.78 45.69 0.10
C LEU A 38 -26.28 47.15 -0.09
N PRO A 39 -26.17 48.02 0.94
CA PRO A 39 -26.88 49.30 1.02
C PRO A 39 -26.04 50.56 0.71
N SER A 40 -26.68 51.74 0.86
CA SER A 40 -26.17 53.12 1.08
C SER A 40 -26.70 54.10 0.01
N ALA A 41 -27.80 54.82 0.25
CA ALA A 41 -27.95 56.06 1.04
C ALA A 41 -27.35 57.32 0.38
N THR A 42 -28.19 58.29 0.00
CA THR A 42 -28.44 59.57 0.74
C THR A 42 -29.15 60.62 -0.16
N GLU A 43 -30.11 61.32 0.44
CA GLU A 43 -30.86 62.51 -0.06
C GLU A 43 -29.94 63.74 -0.38
N PRO A 44 -30.37 64.84 -1.06
CA PRO A 44 -31.55 65.64 -0.65
C PRO A 44 -32.36 66.46 -1.71
N ARG A 45 -33.63 66.74 -1.35
CA ARG A 45 -34.39 68.04 -1.35
C ARG A 45 -34.24 69.02 -2.55
N SER A 46 -35.28 69.73 -3.04
CA SER A 46 -36.45 70.33 -2.34
C SER A 46 -37.55 70.84 -3.30
N PHE A 47 -38.78 71.01 -2.76
CA PHE A 47 -39.89 71.95 -3.07
C PHE A 47 -39.87 72.82 -4.36
N GLY A 48 -40.98 73.12 -5.06
CA GLY A 48 -42.40 72.78 -4.83
C GLY A 48 -43.38 73.82 -5.40
N THR A 49 -44.68 73.49 -5.30
CA THR A 49 -45.92 74.31 -5.36
C THR A 49 -46.76 74.29 -6.66
N SER A 50 -48.06 74.00 -6.51
CA SER A 50 -49.20 74.73 -7.12
C SER A 50 -50.53 73.98 -6.94
N THR A 51 -51.38 74.44 -6.00
CA THR A 51 -52.85 74.44 -6.20
C THR A 51 -53.48 75.53 -5.35
N LYS A 52 -54.15 76.52 -5.95
CA LYS A 52 -55.04 77.47 -5.24
C LYS A 52 -56.50 77.12 -5.54
N SER A 53 -57.35 77.21 -4.52
CA SER A 53 -58.77 76.87 -4.62
C SER A 53 -59.58 77.88 -5.45
N ARG A 54 -60.64 77.37 -6.07
CA ARG A 54 -61.55 78.09 -6.97
C ARG A 54 -62.71 78.64 -6.14
N ILE A 55 -62.94 79.96 -6.13
CA ILE A 55 -64.21 80.62 -5.71
C ILE A 55 -64.24 82.11 -6.13
N VAL A 56 -63.09 82.81 -6.13
CA VAL A 56 -62.98 84.25 -6.47
C VAL A 56 -63.18 84.56 -7.98
N THR A 57 -63.26 83.53 -8.83
CA THR A 57 -63.18 83.63 -10.30
C THR A 57 -64.50 83.90 -11.04
N TRP A 58 -65.63 84.04 -10.33
CA TRP A 58 -66.95 84.32 -10.94
C TRP A 58 -67.40 85.78 -10.80
N LEU A 59 -67.16 86.45 -9.66
CA LEU A 59 -67.59 87.85 -9.44
C LEU A 59 -66.70 88.89 -10.14
N ILE A 60 -65.40 88.59 -10.35
CA ILE A 60 -64.48 89.49 -11.07
C ILE A 60 -64.79 89.50 -12.58
N ARG A 61 -65.39 88.42 -13.12
CA ARG A 61 -65.71 88.30 -14.55
C ARG A 61 -66.96 89.08 -14.96
N SER A 62 -67.96 89.24 -14.09
CA SER A 62 -69.15 90.05 -14.39
C SER A 62 -68.84 91.55 -14.35
N ALA A 63 -68.02 92.00 -13.40
CA ALA A 63 -67.57 93.40 -13.32
C ALA A 63 -66.74 93.83 -14.55
N LEU A 64 -65.84 92.96 -15.04
CA LEU A 64 -65.06 93.22 -16.25
C LEU A 64 -65.93 93.37 -17.51
N LEU A 65 -66.99 92.58 -17.66
CA LEU A 65 -67.87 92.65 -18.83
C LEU A 65 -68.65 93.97 -18.88
N ALA A 66 -69.11 94.48 -17.74
CA ALA A 66 -69.77 95.79 -17.66
C ALA A 66 -68.83 96.94 -18.03
N CYS A 67 -67.58 96.91 -17.57
CA CYS A 67 -66.57 97.92 -17.92
C CYS A 67 -66.18 97.89 -19.40
N VAL A 68 -66.15 96.72 -20.05
CA VAL A 68 -65.90 96.61 -21.50
C VAL A 68 -67.04 97.23 -22.33
N ILE A 69 -68.29 97.02 -21.93
CA ILE A 69 -69.45 97.60 -22.64
C ILE A 69 -69.52 99.13 -22.44
N ALA A 70 -69.30 99.62 -21.21
CA ALA A 70 -69.24 101.06 -20.93
C ALA A 70 -68.05 101.74 -21.63
N GLY A 71 -66.87 101.11 -21.62
CA GLY A 71 -65.68 101.60 -22.33
C GLY A 71 -65.86 101.62 -23.86
N GLY A 72 -66.53 100.61 -24.42
CA GLY A 72 -66.88 100.57 -25.85
C GLY A 72 -67.81 101.70 -26.27
N TYR A 73 -68.82 102.03 -25.44
CA TYR A 73 -69.74 103.14 -25.72
C TYR A 73 -69.04 104.51 -25.64
N PHE A 74 -68.14 104.69 -24.66
CA PHE A 74 -67.37 105.92 -24.50
C PHE A 74 -66.32 106.12 -25.61
N ALA A 75 -65.76 105.03 -26.15
CA ALA A 75 -64.82 105.05 -27.28
C ALA A 75 -65.49 105.31 -28.65
N TRP A 76 -66.80 105.05 -28.79
CA TRP A 76 -67.53 105.32 -30.04
C TRP A 76 -68.03 106.77 -30.15
N ALA A 77 -68.36 107.41 -29.02
CA ALA A 77 -69.00 108.72 -29.01
C ALA A 77 -68.05 109.94 -29.09
N ASN A 78 -66.74 109.78 -28.86
CA ASN A 78 -65.78 110.90 -28.80
C ASN A 78 -64.70 110.80 -29.91
N PRO A 79 -64.71 111.70 -30.92
CA PRO A 79 -63.78 111.63 -32.06
C PRO A 79 -62.32 111.93 -31.72
N THR A 80 -62.02 112.44 -30.52
CA THR A 80 -60.67 112.76 -30.02
C THR A 80 -59.88 111.59 -29.44
N ILE A 81 -60.54 110.45 -29.17
CA ILE A 81 -59.88 109.25 -28.59
C ILE A 81 -59.43 108.28 -29.70
N ARG A 82 -59.97 108.44 -30.92
CA ARG A 82 -59.69 107.59 -32.09
C ARG A 82 -58.25 107.73 -32.62
N SER A 83 -57.53 108.78 -32.24
CA SER A 83 -56.13 109.05 -32.62
C SER A 83 -55.07 108.40 -31.72
N TYR A 84 -55.47 107.71 -30.64
CA TYR A 84 -54.55 106.99 -29.75
C TYR A 84 -54.47 105.46 -30.02
N PHE A 85 -55.19 104.96 -31.04
CA PHE A 85 -55.28 103.54 -31.36
C PHE A 85 -55.00 103.21 -32.85
N VAL A 86 -54.26 104.06 -33.57
CA VAL A 86 -53.76 103.78 -34.94
C VAL A 86 -52.36 104.38 -35.16
N SER A 87 -51.32 103.54 -35.13
CA SER A 87 -49.97 103.72 -35.71
C SER A 87 -49.10 102.56 -35.20
N GLU A 88 -48.19 101.91 -35.94
CA GLU A 88 -47.96 101.73 -37.38
C GLU A 88 -47.03 100.51 -37.51
N LYS A 89 -47.15 99.68 -38.56
CA LYS A 89 -46.38 98.42 -38.67
C LYS A 89 -45.01 98.67 -39.30
N SER A 90 -43.92 98.52 -38.54
CA SER A 90 -42.57 98.38 -39.11
C SER A 90 -41.91 97.05 -38.71
N ASP A 91 -41.44 96.31 -39.71
CA ASP A 91 -40.84 94.98 -39.54
C ASP A 91 -39.33 95.11 -39.27
N ASN A 92 -38.94 95.16 -37.99
CA ASN A 92 -37.53 95.15 -37.58
C ASN A 92 -36.99 93.72 -37.46
N THR A 93 -36.55 93.14 -38.58
CA THR A 93 -35.77 91.88 -38.59
C THR A 93 -34.29 92.18 -38.83
N GLU A 94 -33.55 92.44 -37.76
CA GLU A 94 -32.10 92.69 -37.82
C GLU A 94 -31.34 91.36 -37.95
N TYR A 95 -30.80 91.09 -39.14
CA TYR A 95 -30.07 89.85 -39.40
C TYR A 95 -28.60 89.94 -38.94
N LEU A 96 -28.19 89.05 -38.04
CA LEU A 96 -26.80 88.82 -37.65
C LEU A 96 -25.98 88.22 -38.81
N LEU A 97 -25.48 89.07 -39.71
CA LEU A 97 -24.74 88.67 -40.91
C LEU A 97 -23.22 88.68 -40.68
N ARG A 98 -22.59 87.48 -40.76
CA ARG A 98 -21.13 87.32 -40.71
C ARG A 98 -20.58 86.99 -42.10
N LYS A 99 -19.48 87.63 -42.51
CA LYS A 99 -18.87 87.45 -43.82
C LYS A 99 -18.30 86.02 -43.96
N ALA A 100 -18.79 85.25 -44.92
CA ALA A 100 -18.35 83.87 -45.15
C ALA A 100 -16.90 83.82 -45.66
N THR A 101 -16.08 82.96 -45.05
CA THR A 101 -14.69 82.70 -45.45
C THR A 101 -14.53 81.26 -45.91
N ARG A 102 -13.92 81.07 -47.09
CA ARG A 102 -13.54 79.73 -47.57
C ARG A 102 -12.20 79.33 -46.97
N GLY A 103 -12.21 78.29 -46.14
CA GLY A 103 -11.02 77.57 -45.69
C GLY A 103 -11.20 76.07 -45.94
N LEU A 104 -10.13 75.29 -45.74
CA LEU A 104 -10.19 73.83 -45.83
C LEU A 104 -11.02 73.26 -44.67
N PHE A 105 -12.29 72.97 -44.92
CA PHE A 105 -13.20 72.38 -43.95
C PHE A 105 -12.92 70.88 -43.79
N ARG A 106 -12.04 70.53 -42.84
CA ARG A 106 -11.77 69.13 -42.50
C ARG A 106 -12.95 68.56 -41.71
N ILE A 107 -13.81 67.80 -42.38
CA ILE A 107 -14.86 67.01 -41.74
C ILE A 107 -14.21 65.81 -41.05
N THR A 108 -13.99 65.90 -39.74
CA THR A 108 -13.57 64.76 -38.92
C THR A 108 -14.83 64.03 -38.43
N VAL A 109 -15.25 62.98 -39.15
CA VAL A 109 -16.26 62.05 -38.63
C VAL A 109 -15.56 61.10 -37.66
N VAL A 110 -15.99 61.12 -36.40
CA VAL A 110 -15.51 60.16 -35.38
C VAL A 110 -16.50 59.00 -35.32
N GLU A 111 -16.33 58.03 -36.21
CA GLU A 111 -17.05 56.75 -36.13
C GLU A 111 -16.44 55.85 -35.06
N ARG A 112 -17.31 55.17 -34.30
CA ARG A 112 -16.92 54.17 -33.30
C ARG A 112 -17.16 52.78 -33.87
N GLY A 113 -16.12 52.17 -34.43
CA GLY A 113 -16.12 50.75 -34.81
C GLY A 113 -15.60 49.86 -33.67
N GLN A 114 -16.07 48.61 -33.63
CA GLN A 114 -15.40 47.54 -32.88
C GLN A 114 -14.54 46.73 -33.84
N LEU A 115 -13.31 46.42 -33.44
CA LEU A 115 -12.41 45.54 -34.17
C LEU A 115 -12.60 44.11 -33.65
N ASP A 116 -12.95 43.19 -34.53
CA ASP A 116 -13.06 41.76 -34.22
C ASP A 116 -12.14 40.93 -35.14
N SER A 117 -11.74 39.75 -34.67
CA SER A 117 -10.75 38.89 -35.31
C SER A 117 -11.41 37.81 -36.17
N MET A 118 -11.12 37.81 -37.47
CA MET A 118 -11.71 36.85 -38.43
C MET A 118 -11.36 35.38 -38.17
N LYS A 119 -10.29 35.09 -37.40
CA LYS A 119 -9.82 33.73 -37.13
C LYS A 119 -9.23 33.62 -35.73
N ASN A 120 -10.04 33.11 -34.81
CA ASN A 120 -9.62 32.83 -33.44
C ASN A 120 -9.17 31.37 -33.30
N VAL A 121 -8.16 31.14 -32.45
CA VAL A 121 -7.66 29.79 -32.11
C VAL A 121 -7.68 29.66 -30.60
N THR A 122 -8.59 28.84 -30.08
CA THR A 122 -8.66 28.56 -28.65
C THR A 122 -7.64 27.49 -28.27
N MET A 123 -6.69 27.86 -27.40
CA MET A 123 -5.76 26.90 -26.79
C MET A 123 -6.43 26.28 -25.56
N VAL A 124 -6.40 24.94 -25.47
CA VAL A 124 -6.92 24.19 -24.32
C VAL A 124 -5.81 23.42 -23.62
N ASN A 125 -5.90 23.30 -22.30
CA ASN A 125 -5.03 22.42 -21.54
C ASN A 125 -5.36 20.95 -21.87
N GLN A 126 -4.36 20.18 -22.30
CA GLN A 126 -4.49 18.74 -22.60
C GLN A 126 -4.14 17.84 -21.41
N VAL A 127 -3.57 18.40 -20.34
CA VAL A 127 -3.24 17.67 -19.11
C VAL A 127 -4.51 17.29 -18.36
N GLN A 128 -4.67 16.01 -18.02
CA GLN A 128 -5.80 15.55 -17.22
C GLN A 128 -5.73 16.07 -15.78
N GLY A 129 -6.81 16.71 -15.32
CA GLY A 129 -6.94 17.27 -13.97
C GLY A 129 -6.75 18.80 -13.91
N SER A 130 -6.79 19.36 -12.71
CA SER A 130 -6.51 20.77 -12.46
C SER A 130 -5.01 21.00 -12.22
N THR A 131 -4.45 21.99 -12.90
CA THR A 131 -3.07 22.48 -12.71
C THR A 131 -3.07 23.99 -12.57
N THR A 132 -2.13 24.50 -11.78
CA THR A 132 -1.97 25.93 -11.51
C THR A 132 -1.14 26.57 -12.62
N ILE A 133 -1.54 27.76 -13.07
CA ILE A 133 -0.73 28.57 -13.97
C ILE A 133 0.43 29.19 -13.16
N ILE A 134 1.67 28.89 -13.54
CA ILE A 134 2.88 29.49 -12.96
C ILE A 134 3.14 30.87 -13.57
N SER A 135 2.97 30.99 -14.88
CA SER A 135 3.10 32.26 -15.59
C SER A 135 2.21 32.30 -16.83
N ILE A 136 1.73 33.49 -17.16
CA ILE A 136 0.95 33.79 -18.36
C ILE A 136 1.44 35.13 -18.93
N VAL A 137 1.52 35.22 -20.26
CA VAL A 137 1.91 36.44 -20.95
C VAL A 137 0.79 37.49 -20.86
N PRO A 138 1.08 38.78 -20.62
CA PRO A 138 0.05 39.82 -20.55
C PRO A 138 -0.79 39.97 -21.83
N GLU A 139 -2.04 40.35 -21.66
CA GLU A 139 -2.98 40.57 -22.76
C GLU A 139 -2.49 41.64 -23.75
N GLY A 140 -2.81 41.48 -25.04
CA GLY A 140 -2.35 42.37 -26.11
C GLY A 140 -0.90 42.13 -26.59
N THR A 141 -0.15 41.22 -25.97
CA THR A 141 1.21 40.89 -26.42
C THR A 141 1.20 40.11 -27.75
N SER A 142 1.98 40.57 -28.73
CA SER A 142 2.17 39.86 -30.00
C SER A 142 3.17 38.71 -29.83
N VAL A 143 2.74 37.48 -30.12
CA VAL A 143 3.53 36.25 -29.97
C VAL A 143 3.69 35.51 -31.30
N LYS A 144 4.82 34.83 -31.48
CA LYS A 144 5.13 33.98 -32.64
C LYS A 144 4.79 32.51 -32.36
N LYS A 145 4.66 31.73 -33.44
CA LYS A 145 4.47 30.28 -33.34
C LYS A 145 5.69 29.64 -32.67
N GLY A 146 5.50 29.11 -31.46
CA GLY A 146 6.55 28.49 -30.65
C GLY A 146 6.87 29.24 -29.36
N ASP A 147 6.38 30.48 -29.20
CA ASP A 147 6.57 31.25 -27.98
C ASP A 147 5.73 30.68 -26.82
N ILE A 148 6.28 30.73 -25.60
CA ILE A 148 5.63 30.20 -24.40
C ILE A 148 4.61 31.23 -23.88
N VAL A 149 3.33 31.00 -24.17
CA VAL A 149 2.23 31.90 -23.76
C VAL A 149 1.78 31.64 -22.31
N CYS A 150 1.88 30.40 -21.84
CA CYS A 150 1.45 29.97 -20.51
C CYS A 150 2.31 28.79 -20.03
N VAL A 151 2.75 28.81 -18.78
CA VAL A 151 3.44 27.71 -18.10
C VAL A 151 2.54 27.14 -17.01
N LEU A 152 2.31 25.83 -17.05
CA LEU A 152 1.50 25.11 -16.08
C LEU A 152 2.39 24.36 -15.08
N ASP A 153 1.94 24.23 -13.83
CA ASP A 153 2.67 23.46 -12.82
C ASP A 153 2.64 21.96 -13.15
N SER A 154 3.84 21.40 -13.33
CA SER A 154 4.08 19.99 -13.60
C SER A 154 4.66 19.23 -12.40
N SER A 155 4.90 19.89 -11.26
CA SER A 155 5.57 19.31 -10.09
C SER A 155 4.89 18.02 -9.62
N LYS A 156 3.55 18.04 -9.49
CA LYS A 156 2.74 16.85 -9.11
C LYS A 156 2.89 15.68 -10.09
N LEU A 157 3.04 15.95 -11.39
CA LEU A 157 3.22 14.91 -12.41
C LEU A 157 4.64 14.35 -12.40
N ILE A 158 5.64 15.22 -12.20
CA ILE A 158 7.05 14.84 -12.04
C ILE A 158 7.20 13.94 -10.82
N ASP A 159 6.57 14.28 -9.69
CA ASP A 159 6.64 13.49 -8.46
C ASP A 159 5.85 12.17 -8.56
N LYS A 160 4.69 12.16 -9.23
CA LYS A 160 4.00 10.92 -9.60
C LYS A 160 4.89 10.03 -10.48
N GLN A 161 5.60 10.60 -11.45
CA GLN A 161 6.52 9.85 -12.31
C GLN A 161 7.73 9.30 -11.53
N LYS A 162 8.31 10.07 -10.59
CA LYS A 162 9.38 9.60 -9.70
C LYS A 162 8.89 8.45 -8.80
N SER A 163 7.72 8.61 -8.18
CA SER A 163 7.09 7.58 -7.35
C SER A 163 6.88 6.28 -8.14
N GLN A 164 6.31 6.37 -9.35
CA GLN A 164 6.12 5.20 -10.21
C GLN A 164 7.44 4.50 -10.60
N LYS A 165 8.52 5.25 -10.85
CA LYS A 165 9.86 4.67 -11.07
C LYS A 165 10.38 3.93 -9.83
N ASN A 166 10.14 4.45 -8.63
CA ASN A 166 10.51 3.80 -7.37
C ASN A 166 9.69 2.52 -7.12
N ASN A 167 8.39 2.54 -7.44
CA ASN A 167 7.53 1.35 -7.37
C ASN A 167 8.02 0.26 -8.33
N ILE A 168 8.30 0.60 -9.60
CA ILE A 168 8.89 -0.34 -10.57
C ILE A 168 10.23 -0.89 -10.08
N ALA A 169 11.11 -0.06 -9.53
CA ALA A 169 12.41 -0.51 -9.02
C ALA A 169 12.25 -1.50 -7.85
N THR A 170 11.32 -1.21 -6.93
CA THR A 170 10.97 -2.06 -5.79
C THR A 170 10.34 -3.39 -6.23
N ALA A 171 9.36 -3.34 -7.15
CA ALA A 171 8.73 -4.52 -7.73
C ALA A 171 9.74 -5.40 -8.48
N LYS A 172 10.68 -4.80 -9.23
CA LYS A 172 11.77 -5.51 -9.90
C LYS A 172 12.72 -6.19 -8.90
N ALA A 173 13.10 -5.50 -7.82
CA ALA A 173 13.92 -6.09 -6.76
C ALA A 173 13.22 -7.28 -6.11
N ASN A 174 11.93 -7.14 -5.79
CA ASN A 174 11.11 -8.21 -5.23
C ASN A 174 10.97 -9.42 -6.16
N LEU A 175 10.83 -9.19 -7.48
CA LEU A 175 10.81 -10.24 -8.50
C LEU A 175 12.14 -11.00 -8.56
N ILE A 176 13.28 -10.28 -8.56
CA ILE A 176 14.63 -10.90 -8.57
C ILE A 176 14.84 -11.74 -7.30
N THR A 177 14.45 -11.22 -6.13
CA THR A 177 14.51 -11.96 -4.86
C THR A 177 13.62 -13.21 -4.90
N ALA A 178 12.37 -13.10 -5.36
CA ALA A 178 11.47 -14.25 -5.46
C ALA A 178 11.99 -15.32 -6.44
N SER A 179 12.50 -14.91 -7.60
CA SER A 179 13.15 -15.82 -8.58
C SER A 179 14.38 -16.53 -7.99
N SER A 180 15.16 -15.81 -7.19
CA SER A 180 16.33 -16.37 -6.49
C SER A 180 15.92 -17.37 -5.41
N ASN A 181 14.87 -17.07 -4.63
CA ASN A 181 14.32 -17.97 -3.63
C ASN A 181 13.80 -19.29 -4.23
N VAL A 182 13.12 -19.25 -5.39
CA VAL A 182 12.72 -20.46 -6.12
C VAL A 182 13.94 -21.32 -6.50
N LYS A 183 15.02 -20.70 -7.02
CA LYS A 183 16.25 -21.42 -7.37
C LYS A 183 16.94 -22.02 -6.15
N ILE A 184 17.07 -21.24 -5.06
CA ILE A 184 17.63 -21.69 -3.79
C ILE A 184 16.83 -22.89 -3.25
N GLN A 185 15.49 -22.82 -3.25
CA GLN A 185 14.67 -23.92 -2.78
C GLN A 185 14.80 -25.18 -3.65
N LYS A 186 14.94 -25.06 -4.97
CA LYS A 186 15.19 -26.21 -5.86
C LYS A 186 16.50 -26.92 -5.52
N VAL A 187 17.61 -26.17 -5.45
CA VAL A 187 18.93 -26.72 -5.06
C VAL A 187 18.93 -27.27 -3.64
N LYS A 188 18.25 -26.60 -2.69
CA LYS A 188 18.11 -27.09 -1.31
C LYS A 188 17.34 -28.41 -1.26
N ASN A 189 16.19 -28.51 -1.94
CA ASN A 189 15.41 -29.74 -2.01
C ASN A 189 16.23 -30.91 -2.57
N GLU A 190 17.03 -30.67 -3.63
CA GLU A 190 17.92 -31.66 -4.22
C GLU A 190 19.02 -32.11 -3.24
N SER A 191 19.70 -31.16 -2.59
CA SER A 191 20.72 -31.44 -1.58
C SER A 191 20.17 -32.19 -0.36
N ASP A 192 19.01 -31.77 0.17
CA ASP A 192 18.35 -32.41 1.30
C ASP A 192 17.91 -33.84 0.95
N PHE A 193 17.43 -34.07 -0.29
CA PHE A 193 17.06 -35.39 -0.79
C PHE A 193 18.28 -36.30 -0.98
N ALA A 194 19.36 -35.78 -1.56
CA ALA A 194 20.62 -36.53 -1.73
C ALA A 194 21.21 -36.95 -0.37
N ALA A 195 21.25 -36.03 0.60
CA ALA A 195 21.70 -36.33 1.96
C ALA A 195 20.80 -37.36 2.67
N ALA A 196 19.49 -37.31 2.44
CA ALA A 196 18.55 -38.27 3.00
C ALA A 196 18.67 -39.68 2.39
N ASN A 197 18.92 -39.78 1.08
CA ASN A 197 19.20 -41.06 0.41
C ASN A 197 20.51 -41.67 0.93
N LEU A 198 21.61 -40.90 0.99
CA LEU A 198 22.87 -41.37 1.56
C LEU A 198 22.69 -41.89 3.00
N LYS A 199 21.85 -41.23 3.80
CA LYS A 199 21.53 -41.68 5.16
C LYS A 199 20.73 -42.98 5.19
N LEU A 200 19.85 -43.22 4.21
CA LEU A 200 19.16 -44.51 4.05
C LEU A 200 20.16 -45.60 3.66
N ASP A 201 20.97 -45.36 2.62
CA ASP A 201 21.96 -46.32 2.12
C ASP A 201 22.93 -46.76 3.22
N LEU A 202 23.43 -45.80 4.02
CA LEU A 202 24.28 -46.09 5.18
C LEU A 202 23.55 -46.90 6.26
N ALA A 203 22.28 -46.61 6.54
CA ALA A 203 21.51 -47.37 7.54
C ALA A 203 21.18 -48.80 7.06
N GLU A 204 20.94 -49.00 5.77
CA GLU A 204 20.77 -50.33 5.18
C GLU A 204 22.09 -51.12 5.14
N LEU A 205 23.22 -50.45 4.85
CA LEU A 205 24.56 -51.03 4.95
C LEU A 205 24.93 -51.42 6.38
N ASP A 206 24.62 -50.60 7.39
CA ASP A 206 24.85 -50.91 8.81
C ASP A 206 24.04 -52.15 9.26
N LEU A 207 22.77 -52.25 8.86
CA LEU A 207 21.94 -53.44 9.10
C LEU A 207 22.59 -54.69 8.48
N LYS A 208 22.95 -54.61 7.19
CA LYS A 208 23.56 -55.73 6.46
C LYS A 208 24.92 -56.14 7.04
N LYS A 209 25.77 -55.17 7.39
CA LYS A 209 27.06 -55.38 8.07
C LYS A 209 26.89 -56.12 9.40
N TYR A 210 25.85 -55.79 10.17
CA TYR A 210 25.57 -56.46 11.44
C TYR A 210 25.11 -57.90 11.21
N GLU A 211 24.17 -58.13 10.29
CA GLU A 211 23.59 -59.45 10.01
C GLU A 211 24.60 -60.42 9.36
N GLU A 212 25.39 -59.97 8.38
CA GLU A 212 26.29 -60.84 7.59
C GLU A 212 27.70 -60.98 8.20
N GLY A 213 28.19 -59.98 8.94
CA GLY A 213 29.58 -59.93 9.40
C GLY A 213 29.75 -59.80 10.91
N GLU A 214 29.27 -58.69 11.48
CA GLU A 214 29.61 -58.31 12.85
C GLU A 214 29.04 -59.28 13.90
N PHE A 215 27.79 -59.73 13.72
CA PHE A 215 27.19 -60.73 14.59
C PHE A 215 27.92 -62.09 14.50
N LEU A 216 28.28 -62.54 13.29
CA LEU A 216 29.01 -63.79 13.09
C LEU A 216 30.39 -63.76 13.76
N GLN A 217 31.08 -62.63 13.71
CA GLN A 217 32.34 -62.43 14.42
C GLN A 217 32.16 -62.52 15.95
N GLN A 218 31.20 -61.78 16.51
CA GLN A 218 30.89 -61.79 17.96
C GLN A 218 30.45 -63.17 18.45
N GLU A 219 29.69 -63.91 17.63
CA GLU A 219 29.23 -65.25 17.95
C GLU A 219 30.40 -66.25 17.95
N ASN A 220 31.30 -66.17 16.98
CA ASN A 220 32.50 -67.02 16.91
C ASN A 220 33.47 -66.76 18.07
N GLU A 221 33.68 -65.50 18.46
CA GLU A 221 34.48 -65.14 19.63
C GLU A 221 33.87 -65.69 20.94
N SER A 222 32.54 -65.58 21.07
CA SER A 222 31.80 -66.13 22.21
C SER A 222 31.84 -67.66 22.26
N LYS A 223 31.70 -68.35 21.11
CA LYS A 223 31.87 -69.80 20.97
C LYS A 223 33.29 -70.24 21.31
N GLY A 224 34.31 -69.49 20.88
CA GLY A 224 35.71 -69.70 21.24
C GLY A 224 35.93 -69.63 22.75
N THR A 225 35.39 -68.59 23.39
CA THR A 225 35.43 -68.42 24.85
C THR A 225 34.76 -69.57 25.60
N VAL A 226 33.58 -70.03 25.15
CA VAL A 226 32.92 -71.23 25.70
C VAL A 226 33.79 -72.47 25.55
N THR A 227 34.46 -72.64 24.41
CA THR A 227 35.33 -73.79 24.14
C THR A 227 36.56 -73.79 25.06
N VAL A 228 37.22 -72.64 25.25
CA VAL A 228 38.36 -72.48 26.18
C VAL A 228 37.93 -72.75 27.63
N ALA A 229 36.77 -72.26 28.05
CA ALA A 229 36.23 -72.54 29.38
C ALA A 229 35.88 -74.03 29.57
N GLN A 230 35.35 -74.68 28.52
CA GLN A 230 35.02 -76.11 28.54
C GLN A 230 36.28 -76.98 28.64
N LEU A 231 37.35 -76.64 27.92
CA LEU A 231 38.65 -77.31 28.03
C LEU A 231 39.27 -77.10 29.42
N SER A 232 39.16 -75.89 29.97
CA SER A 232 39.64 -75.56 31.32
C SER A 232 38.93 -76.38 32.40
N LEU A 233 37.61 -76.56 32.28
CA LEU A 233 36.83 -77.44 33.15
C LEU A 233 37.23 -78.91 33.03
N THR A 234 37.45 -79.40 31.82
CA THR A 234 37.89 -80.79 31.59
C THR A 234 39.24 -81.03 32.25
N LYS A 235 40.22 -80.14 32.03
CA LYS A 235 41.54 -80.17 32.69
C LYS A 235 41.43 -80.15 34.22
N ALA A 236 40.61 -79.26 34.78
CA ALA A 236 40.41 -79.19 36.23
C ALA A 236 39.82 -80.50 36.80
N LYS A 237 38.85 -81.12 36.10
CA LYS A 237 38.25 -82.40 36.50
C LYS A 237 39.27 -83.55 36.47
N GLU A 238 40.12 -83.59 35.44
CA GLU A 238 41.19 -84.58 35.33
C GLU A 238 42.24 -84.42 36.45
N SER A 239 42.65 -83.19 36.76
CA SER A 239 43.55 -82.89 37.89
C SER A 239 42.93 -83.31 39.23
N TYR A 240 41.66 -82.94 39.49
CA TYR A 240 40.95 -83.34 40.70
C TYR A 240 40.86 -84.87 40.86
N GLU A 241 40.46 -85.60 39.82
CA GLU A 241 40.40 -87.06 39.88
C GLU A 241 41.79 -87.69 40.01
N PHE A 242 42.84 -87.09 39.46
CA PHE A 242 44.23 -87.53 39.68
C PHE A 242 44.67 -87.33 41.13
N THR A 243 44.51 -86.13 41.67
CA THR A 243 44.84 -85.81 43.08
C THR A 243 44.06 -86.68 44.06
N LYS A 244 42.76 -86.91 43.81
CA LYS A 244 41.89 -87.82 44.57
C LYS A 244 42.38 -89.28 44.55
N ARG A 245 42.92 -89.76 43.42
CA ARG A 245 43.56 -91.10 43.34
C ARG A 245 44.88 -91.17 44.10
N LEU A 246 45.65 -90.09 44.16
CA LEU A 246 46.89 -90.02 44.94
C LEU A 246 46.64 -89.93 46.45
N ALA A 247 45.65 -89.15 46.88
CA ALA A 247 45.26 -89.04 48.28
C ALA A 247 44.78 -90.39 48.86
N LYS A 248 44.01 -91.17 48.08
CA LYS A 248 43.64 -92.55 48.43
C LYS A 248 44.83 -93.50 48.64
N LYS A 249 46.01 -93.17 48.10
CA LYS A 249 47.26 -93.93 48.25
C LYS A 249 48.20 -93.31 49.30
N GLY A 250 47.79 -92.24 49.99
CA GLY A 250 48.59 -91.53 50.99
C GLY A 250 49.62 -90.53 50.42
N TYR A 251 49.67 -90.31 49.11
CA TYR A 251 50.67 -89.42 48.47
C TYR A 251 50.27 -87.94 48.41
N LYS A 252 49.05 -87.59 48.81
CA LYS A 252 48.52 -86.22 48.82
C LYS A 252 47.58 -85.99 50.01
N THR A 253 47.52 -84.75 50.48
CA THR A 253 46.67 -84.35 51.61
C THR A 253 45.21 -84.10 51.19
N GLN A 254 44.27 -84.17 52.15
CA GLN A 254 42.87 -83.82 51.90
C GLN A 254 42.70 -82.33 51.51
N ILE A 255 43.58 -81.45 52.02
CA ILE A 255 43.57 -80.02 51.70
C ILE A 255 43.80 -79.80 50.20
N GLU A 256 44.74 -80.53 49.59
CA GLU A 256 44.96 -80.49 48.14
C GLU A 256 43.76 -81.02 47.34
N VAL A 257 43.07 -82.05 47.83
CA VAL A 257 41.88 -82.61 47.18
C VAL A 257 40.73 -81.59 47.15
N GLU A 258 40.51 -80.87 48.26
CA GLU A 258 39.49 -79.81 48.29
C GLU A 258 39.92 -78.58 47.47
N ALA A 259 41.20 -78.23 47.41
CA ALA A 259 41.70 -77.16 46.54
C ALA A 259 41.43 -77.45 45.05
N ASP A 260 41.73 -78.66 44.57
CA ASP A 260 41.43 -79.05 43.19
C ASP A 260 39.90 -79.10 42.92
N ARG A 261 39.09 -79.49 43.92
CA ARG A 261 37.62 -79.46 43.85
C ARG A 261 37.08 -78.03 43.71
N ILE A 262 37.66 -77.07 44.45
CA ILE A 262 37.33 -75.65 44.30
C ILE A 262 37.70 -75.19 42.88
N GLY A 263 38.86 -75.58 42.36
CA GLY A 263 39.27 -75.31 40.98
C GLY A 263 38.29 -75.85 39.92
N VAL A 264 37.75 -77.06 40.10
CA VAL A 264 36.66 -77.60 39.25
C VAL A 264 35.41 -76.72 39.32
N THR A 265 35.04 -76.28 40.52
CA THR A 265 33.84 -75.46 40.75
C THR A 265 33.98 -74.07 40.11
N GLU A 266 35.14 -73.43 40.25
CA GLU A 266 35.45 -72.18 39.56
C GLU A 266 35.42 -72.32 38.03
N ALA A 267 36.01 -73.40 37.49
CA ALA A 267 36.01 -73.64 36.05
C ALA A 267 34.59 -73.90 35.51
N GLN A 268 33.72 -74.54 36.31
CA GLN A 268 32.31 -74.73 35.99
C GLN A 268 31.56 -73.40 35.96
N ILE A 269 31.73 -72.54 36.98
CA ILE A 269 31.14 -71.19 37.02
C ILE A 269 31.61 -70.34 35.82
N LYS A 270 32.90 -70.41 35.45
CA LYS A 270 33.46 -69.72 34.28
C LYS A 270 32.83 -70.22 32.96
N LEU A 271 32.62 -71.54 32.82
CA LEU A 271 31.94 -72.14 31.68
C LEU A 271 30.47 -71.71 31.58
N ASP A 272 29.73 -71.76 32.69
CA ASP A 272 28.31 -71.43 32.67
C ASP A 272 28.09 -69.93 32.44
N SER A 273 28.98 -69.07 32.97
CA SER A 273 29.02 -67.65 32.62
C SER A 273 29.28 -67.41 31.12
N ALA A 274 30.23 -68.15 30.52
CA ALA A 274 30.52 -68.03 29.08
C ALA A 274 29.34 -68.51 28.21
N LYS A 275 28.69 -69.61 28.58
CA LYS A 275 27.48 -70.12 27.91
C LYS A 275 26.32 -69.13 28.00
N GLU A 276 26.11 -68.54 29.17
CA GLU A 276 25.03 -67.58 29.38
C GLU A 276 25.26 -66.28 28.59
N LYS A 277 26.51 -65.81 28.47
CA LYS A 277 26.87 -64.70 27.56
C LYS A 277 26.52 -65.01 26.10
N LEU A 278 26.89 -66.20 25.60
CA LEU A 278 26.52 -66.64 24.25
C LEU A 278 25.00 -66.72 24.06
N ARG A 279 24.27 -67.24 25.05
CA ARG A 279 22.80 -67.29 25.05
C ARG A 279 22.18 -65.89 24.99
N LEU A 280 22.71 -64.94 25.76
CA LEU A 280 22.25 -63.54 25.76
C LEU A 280 22.48 -62.87 24.40
N LEU A 281 23.67 -63.06 23.84
CA LEU A 281 24.07 -62.54 22.52
C LEU A 281 23.10 -63.02 21.42
N GLN A 282 22.89 -64.33 21.33
CA GLN A 282 22.03 -64.95 20.32
C GLN A 282 20.54 -64.60 20.51
N LYS A 283 20.01 -64.65 21.74
CA LYS A 283 18.56 -64.55 21.97
C LYS A 283 18.06 -63.12 22.12
N TYR A 284 18.83 -62.23 22.73
CA TYR A 284 18.40 -60.86 23.07
C TYR A 284 19.18 -59.80 22.30
N THR A 285 20.51 -59.83 22.32
CA THR A 285 21.33 -58.78 21.68
C THR A 285 21.09 -58.73 20.18
N TYR A 286 21.16 -59.87 19.50
CA TYR A 286 20.87 -59.97 18.06
C TYR A 286 19.49 -59.38 17.71
N GLN A 287 18.43 -59.88 18.36
CA GLN A 287 17.06 -59.44 18.07
C GLN A 287 16.83 -57.96 18.38
N ARG A 288 17.49 -57.41 19.42
CA ARG A 288 17.42 -55.99 19.76
C ARG A 288 18.12 -55.15 18.70
N THR A 289 19.39 -55.43 18.41
CA THR A 289 20.22 -54.64 17.49
C THR A 289 19.68 -54.69 16.06
N VAL A 290 19.23 -55.85 15.56
CA VAL A 290 18.57 -55.97 14.24
C VAL A 290 17.31 -55.10 14.18
N LYS A 291 16.47 -55.10 15.23
CA LYS A 291 15.28 -54.22 15.28
C LYS A 291 15.69 -52.75 15.29
N GLU A 292 16.64 -52.36 16.14
CA GLU A 292 17.14 -50.97 16.21
C GLU A 292 17.69 -50.47 14.87
N LEU A 293 18.50 -51.27 14.17
CA LEU A 293 19.05 -50.92 12.85
C LEU A 293 17.96 -50.88 11.76
N LYS A 294 17.02 -51.83 11.79
CA LYS A 294 15.89 -51.87 10.85
C LYS A 294 14.92 -50.71 11.01
N GLU A 295 14.63 -50.29 12.25
CA GLU A 295 13.83 -49.09 12.49
C GLU A 295 14.59 -47.81 12.07
N LYS A 296 15.91 -47.71 12.31
CA LYS A 296 16.73 -46.59 11.76
C LYS A 296 16.64 -46.49 10.23
N ALA A 297 16.71 -47.61 9.51
CA ALA A 297 16.54 -47.64 8.06
C ALA A 297 15.09 -47.24 7.64
N ARG A 298 14.07 -47.73 8.35
CA ARG A 298 12.66 -47.31 8.14
C ARG A 298 12.47 -45.82 8.37
N ASP A 299 13.08 -45.25 9.42
CA ASP A 299 13.01 -43.83 9.75
C ASP A 299 13.71 -42.97 8.68
N ALA A 300 14.89 -43.38 8.21
CA ALA A 300 15.57 -42.73 7.09
C ALA A 300 14.71 -42.73 5.82
N LYS A 301 14.08 -43.87 5.48
CA LYS A 301 13.15 -43.99 4.36
C LYS A 301 11.90 -43.12 4.51
N SER A 302 11.35 -43.06 5.72
CA SER A 302 10.18 -42.22 6.03
C SER A 302 10.52 -40.72 6.00
N ASN A 303 11.76 -40.35 6.35
CA ASN A 303 12.27 -38.99 6.24
C ASN A 303 12.38 -38.55 4.78
N ILE A 304 12.83 -39.41 3.86
CA ILE A 304 12.86 -39.11 2.42
C ILE A 304 11.45 -38.78 1.90
N ALA A 305 10.43 -39.56 2.28
CA ALA A 305 9.05 -39.30 1.90
C ALA A 305 8.53 -37.96 2.47
N ARG A 306 8.86 -37.66 3.73
CA ARG A 306 8.54 -36.37 4.38
C ARG A 306 9.18 -35.19 3.66
N LEU A 307 10.49 -35.28 3.38
CA LEU A 307 11.25 -34.24 2.67
C LEU A 307 10.72 -33.98 1.26
N LYS A 308 10.30 -35.02 0.54
CA LYS A 308 9.66 -34.87 -0.77
C LYS A 308 8.36 -34.07 -0.69
N LEU A 309 7.50 -34.37 0.29
CA LEU A 309 6.24 -33.65 0.50
C LEU A 309 6.46 -32.21 0.98
N SER A 310 7.30 -31.99 2.00
CA SER A 310 7.58 -30.64 2.50
C SER A 310 8.32 -29.79 1.48
N GLY A 311 9.29 -30.37 0.77
CA GLY A 311 10.06 -29.68 -0.28
C GLY A 311 9.19 -29.27 -1.46
N ALA A 312 8.23 -30.11 -1.87
CA ALA A 312 7.26 -29.76 -2.91
C ALA A 312 6.31 -28.64 -2.44
N ALA A 313 5.80 -28.70 -1.20
CA ALA A 313 4.93 -27.66 -0.64
C ALA A 313 5.65 -26.32 -0.50
N SER A 314 6.89 -26.30 0.03
CA SER A 314 7.70 -25.08 0.10
C SER A 314 8.04 -24.54 -1.29
N LEU A 315 8.32 -25.40 -2.26
CA LEU A 315 8.60 -24.96 -3.63
C LEU A 315 7.37 -24.31 -4.27
N ALA A 316 6.19 -24.92 -4.16
CA ALA A 316 4.94 -24.35 -4.66
C ALA A 316 4.62 -22.99 -4.02
N GLN A 317 4.90 -22.81 -2.73
CA GLN A 317 4.74 -21.52 -2.06
C GLN A 317 5.68 -20.44 -2.63
N TYR A 318 6.94 -20.78 -2.92
CA TYR A 318 7.87 -19.84 -3.54
C TYR A 318 7.54 -19.56 -5.01
N GLU A 319 7.06 -20.55 -5.76
CA GLU A 319 6.64 -20.38 -7.16
C GLU A 319 5.39 -19.49 -7.26
N SER A 320 4.36 -19.72 -6.43
CA SER A 320 3.21 -18.82 -6.30
C SER A 320 3.61 -17.39 -5.89
N THR A 321 4.57 -17.26 -4.96
CA THR A 321 5.11 -15.94 -4.58
C THR A 321 5.82 -15.27 -5.75
N PHE A 322 6.61 -16.02 -6.54
CA PHE A 322 7.29 -15.51 -7.73
C PHE A 322 6.30 -15.03 -8.79
N GLU A 323 5.27 -15.82 -9.11
CA GLU A 323 4.19 -15.43 -10.04
C GLU A 323 3.49 -14.15 -9.58
N SER A 324 3.14 -14.05 -8.29
CA SER A 324 2.55 -12.84 -7.71
C SER A 324 3.46 -11.61 -7.86
N ARG A 325 4.77 -11.73 -7.58
CA ARG A 325 5.72 -10.62 -7.78
C ARG A 325 5.95 -10.28 -9.25
N GLN A 326 5.88 -11.27 -10.15
CA GLN A 326 5.95 -11.05 -11.59
C GLN A 326 4.75 -10.24 -12.09
N LEU A 327 3.52 -10.68 -11.77
CA LEU A 327 2.29 -9.96 -12.13
C LEU A 327 2.30 -8.53 -11.59
N ASN A 328 2.73 -8.31 -10.34
CA ASN A 328 2.84 -6.97 -9.78
C ASN A 328 3.84 -6.10 -10.56
N TYR A 329 5.00 -6.63 -10.96
CA TYR A 329 5.96 -5.89 -11.77
C TYR A 329 5.42 -5.55 -13.16
N GLU A 330 4.66 -6.45 -13.78
CA GLU A 330 4.01 -6.21 -15.07
C GLU A 330 2.92 -5.13 -14.99
N VAL A 331 2.13 -5.09 -13.91
CA VAL A 331 1.14 -4.03 -13.64
C VAL A 331 1.82 -2.67 -13.45
N GLU A 332 2.86 -2.59 -12.61
CA GLU A 332 3.60 -1.33 -12.38
C GLU A 332 4.26 -0.78 -13.65
N LEU A 333 4.71 -1.66 -14.55
CA LEU A 333 5.18 -1.29 -15.89
C LEU A 333 4.05 -0.81 -16.82
N ALA A 334 2.86 -1.39 -16.73
CA ALA A 334 1.70 -0.96 -17.50
C ALA A 334 1.21 0.43 -17.04
N ASP A 335 1.17 0.70 -15.74
CA ASP A 335 0.77 2.00 -15.20
C ASP A 335 1.79 3.11 -15.52
N MET A 336 3.09 2.81 -15.54
CA MET A 336 4.10 3.75 -16.03
C MET A 336 3.94 4.11 -17.52
N LYS A 337 3.36 3.23 -18.35
CA LYS A 337 3.00 3.57 -19.74
C LYS A 337 1.79 4.50 -19.82
N ARG A 338 0.89 4.48 -18.82
CA ARG A 338 -0.27 5.40 -18.70
C ARG A 338 0.09 6.78 -18.15
N VAL A 339 1.25 6.91 -17.50
CA VAL A 339 1.79 8.17 -16.93
C VAL A 339 2.73 8.91 -17.92
N LYS A 340 2.96 8.34 -19.10
CA LYS A 340 3.73 8.94 -20.20
C LYS A 340 2.83 9.58 -21.24
#